data_AF-A0A8C5EZ39-F1
#
_entry.id   AF-A0A8C5EZ39-F1
#
_cell.length_a   1.000
_cell.length_b   1.000
_cell.length_c   1.000
_cell.angle_alpha   90.00
_cell.angle_beta   90.00
_cell.angle_gamma   90.00
#
_symmetry.space_group_name_H-M   'P 1'
#
loop_
_entity.id
_entity.type
_entity.pdbx_description
1 polymer ?
#
loop_
_entity_poly.entity_id
_entity_poly.type
_entity_poly.pdbx_seq_one_letter_code
_entity_poly.pdbx_strand_id
1 'polypeptide(L)'
;MPLAKGGFPDPAIKGSSLLCLPYHPQGSVSMATGSIPHRLRGNTPAQPLTPGSTGPAWPGPPRVAVPGLPAGCVASLMSPSAFLPGRKVVVVRCEGINISGNFYRNKLKYLAFLRKRMNTNPSRGPYHFRAPSRIFWRTVRGMLPHKTKRGQAALERLKVFDGIPPPYDKRKRMVVPAALKVVRLKPTRKFAFLGRLAHEVGWKYQAITSTLEAKRKEKAKLHYNKKKKLMKLQKQAEKNVEGKIARYTDVLKQYGILV
;
A
#
# COMPACT_ATOMS: atom_id res chain seq x y z
N MET A 1 -24.17 -39.48 -43.96
CA MET A 1 -23.67 -38.18 -43.47
C MET A 1 -22.51 -38.44 -42.52
N PRO A 2 -21.36 -37.79 -42.71
CA PRO A 2 -20.07 -38.22 -42.15
C PRO A 2 -19.75 -37.51 -40.83
N LEU A 3 -18.87 -38.09 -39.99
CA LEU A 3 -17.58 -37.49 -39.61
C LEU A 3 -16.79 -38.42 -38.68
N ALA A 4 -15.50 -38.52 -39.02
CA ALA A 4 -14.51 -39.41 -38.45
C ALA A 4 -13.47 -38.65 -37.61
N LYS A 5 -12.57 -39.44 -37.00
CA LYS A 5 -11.22 -39.14 -36.47
C LYS A 5 -11.20 -38.75 -34.99
N GLY A 6 -10.40 -39.36 -34.10
CA GLY A 6 -9.12 -40.05 -34.27
C GLY A 6 -8.08 -39.30 -33.42
N GLY A 7 -7.47 -39.97 -32.44
CA GLY A 7 -6.58 -39.35 -31.45
C GLY A 7 -5.09 -39.33 -31.81
N PHE A 8 -4.38 -38.41 -31.13
CA PHE A 8 -2.92 -38.25 -30.91
C PHE A 8 -2.03 -37.94 -32.13
N PRO A 9 -0.83 -37.29 -31.99
CA PRO A 9 0.02 -37.11 -30.79
C PRO A 9 0.70 -35.71 -30.59
N ASP A 10 1.42 -35.53 -29.46
CA ASP A 10 2.49 -34.50 -29.29
C ASP A 10 3.69 -34.82 -30.21
N PRO A 11 4.51 -33.81 -30.63
CA PRO A 11 5.84 -33.68 -30.03
C PRO A 11 6.53 -32.28 -30.05
N ALA A 12 7.34 -32.06 -29.02
CA ALA A 12 8.72 -31.53 -28.98
C ALA A 12 9.23 -30.26 -29.75
N ILE A 13 9.72 -29.30 -28.94
CA ILE A 13 11.07 -28.64 -28.89
C ILE A 13 11.72 -27.98 -30.14
N LYS A 14 12.24 -26.75 -29.90
CA LYS A 14 13.34 -25.93 -30.54
C LYS A 14 12.79 -24.77 -31.39
N GLY A 15 13.31 -23.54 -31.42
CA GLY A 15 14.49 -22.87 -30.88
C GLY A 15 14.32 -21.34 -31.08
N SER A 16 15.01 -20.50 -30.30
CA SER A 16 16.01 -19.53 -30.79
C SER A 16 15.49 -18.30 -31.56
N SER A 17 15.52 -17.12 -30.91
CA SER A 17 15.98 -15.82 -31.44
C SER A 17 15.56 -14.74 -30.42
N LEU A 18 16.46 -14.08 -29.68
CA LEU A 18 17.30 -12.93 -30.07
C LEU A 18 16.51 -11.78 -30.72
N LEU A 19 16.94 -10.56 -30.37
CA LEU A 19 16.51 -9.22 -30.84
C LEU A 19 15.37 -8.63 -29.99
N CYS A 20 15.59 -7.67 -29.07
CA CYS A 20 16.43 -6.46 -29.07
C CYS A 20 15.96 -5.41 -30.10
N LEU A 21 15.46 -4.29 -29.54
CA LEU A 21 15.32 -2.93 -30.12
C LEU A 21 14.13 -2.69 -31.09
N PRO A 22 13.78 -1.42 -31.44
CA PRO A 22 14.21 -0.07 -30.98
C PRO A 22 12.99 0.85 -30.62
N TYR A 23 13.00 1.83 -29.72
CA TYR A 23 13.57 3.21 -29.72
C TYR A 23 13.97 3.85 -31.07
N HIS A 24 13.12 4.73 -31.64
CA HIS A 24 13.46 5.93 -32.43
C HIS A 24 12.23 6.54 -33.15
N PRO A 25 12.28 7.76 -33.73
CA PRO A 25 12.81 9.02 -33.22
C PRO A 25 11.90 10.23 -33.57
N GLN A 26 12.38 11.40 -33.17
CA GLN A 26 11.95 12.76 -33.53
C GLN A 26 11.75 12.97 -35.05
N GLY A 27 10.67 13.65 -35.42
CA GLY A 27 10.42 14.17 -36.76
C GLY A 27 10.40 15.70 -36.75
N SER A 28 11.44 16.27 -37.36
CA SER A 28 11.60 17.67 -37.76
C SER A 28 10.59 18.08 -38.84
N VAL A 29 10.03 19.28 -38.74
CA VAL A 29 9.43 19.99 -39.89
C VAL A 29 10.04 21.38 -39.97
N SER A 30 10.64 21.68 -41.10
CA SER A 30 11.34 22.92 -41.43
C SER A 30 10.46 23.85 -42.27
N MET A 31 10.62 25.16 -42.00
CA MET A 31 10.64 26.29 -42.95
C MET A 31 9.39 26.55 -43.81
N ALA A 32 8.67 27.61 -43.46
CA ALA A 32 8.02 28.49 -44.44
C ALA A 32 8.33 29.95 -44.07
N THR A 33 8.98 30.63 -45.00
CA THR A 33 9.39 32.04 -44.99
C THR A 33 8.19 32.99 -45.06
N GLY A 34 8.17 34.02 -44.22
CA GLY A 34 7.22 35.13 -44.28
C GLY A 34 7.78 36.34 -43.54
N SER A 35 7.93 37.44 -44.25
CA SER A 35 8.72 38.63 -43.92
C SER A 35 7.89 39.80 -43.34
N ILE A 36 8.45 40.52 -42.35
CA ILE A 36 8.32 41.97 -42.02
C ILE A 36 7.05 42.41 -41.22
N PRO A 37 7.03 43.50 -40.38
CA PRO A 37 8.09 44.32 -39.75
C PRO A 37 8.00 44.48 -38.20
N HIS A 38 9.07 45.07 -37.66
CA HIS A 38 9.25 45.70 -36.35
C HIS A 38 8.05 46.49 -35.79
N ARG A 39 7.76 46.29 -34.49
CA ARG A 39 7.13 47.31 -33.64
C ARG A 39 7.70 47.30 -32.22
N LEU A 40 8.10 48.51 -31.82
CA LEU A 40 8.70 48.96 -30.57
C LEU A 40 7.90 48.61 -29.30
N ARG A 41 8.64 48.32 -28.21
CA ARG A 41 8.54 48.89 -26.83
C ARG A 41 8.65 47.83 -25.74
N GLY A 42 9.37 48.20 -24.68
CA GLY A 42 8.99 47.82 -23.32
C GLY A 42 10.05 47.11 -22.52
N ASN A 43 11.08 47.85 -22.12
CA ASN A 43 11.93 47.50 -20.98
C ASN A 43 11.02 47.44 -19.73
N THR A 44 10.80 46.26 -19.16
CA THR A 44 10.21 46.11 -17.82
C THR A 44 11.12 45.22 -16.99
N PRO A 45 11.66 45.70 -15.85
CA PRO A 45 12.57 44.93 -15.03
C PRO A 45 11.83 43.81 -14.31
N ALA A 46 12.42 42.61 -14.31
CA ALA A 46 11.95 41.45 -13.57
C ALA A 46 11.83 41.78 -12.08
N GLN A 47 10.62 41.67 -11.52
CA GLN A 47 10.42 41.75 -10.08
C GLN A 47 10.92 40.47 -9.40
N PRO A 48 11.62 40.56 -8.25
CA PRO A 48 12.05 39.38 -7.50
C PRO A 48 10.85 38.67 -6.88
N LEU A 49 10.75 37.36 -7.10
CA LEU A 49 9.77 36.50 -6.43
C LEU A 49 10.07 36.47 -4.92
N THR A 50 9.20 37.10 -4.12
CA THR A 50 9.22 36.95 -2.66
C THR A 50 8.76 35.54 -2.27
N PRO A 51 9.42 34.87 -1.30
CA PRO A 51 9.04 33.54 -0.89
C PRO A 51 7.73 33.60 -0.09
N GLY A 52 6.68 33.03 -0.66
CA GLY A 52 5.36 32.91 -0.04
C GLY A 52 5.44 32.19 1.32
N SER A 53 4.72 32.78 2.27
CA SER A 53 4.45 32.32 3.62
C SER A 53 4.02 30.85 3.68
N THR A 54 4.89 29.98 4.18
CA THR A 54 4.48 28.66 4.67
C THR A 54 3.72 28.83 5.98
N GLY A 55 2.39 28.89 5.91
CA GLY A 55 1.53 28.64 7.06
C GLY A 55 1.79 27.25 7.67
N PRO A 56 1.33 26.99 8.91
CA PRO A 56 1.58 25.72 9.57
C PRO A 56 0.87 24.60 8.79
N ALA A 57 1.65 23.76 8.13
CA ALA A 57 1.19 22.53 7.52
C ALA A 57 0.74 21.59 8.64
N TRP A 58 -0.53 21.70 9.06
CA TRP A 58 -1.14 20.72 9.94
C TRP A 58 -0.97 19.35 9.29
N PRO A 59 -0.14 18.44 9.86
CA PRO A 59 0.08 17.17 9.23
C PRO A 59 -1.22 16.39 9.34
N GLY A 60 -1.92 16.25 8.21
CA GLY A 60 -3.16 15.50 8.12
C GLY A 60 -3.03 14.11 8.76
N PRO A 61 -4.15 13.51 9.20
CA PRO A 61 -4.14 12.29 9.98
C PRO A 61 -3.33 11.18 9.28
N PRO A 62 -2.56 10.37 10.02
CA PRO A 62 -1.69 9.35 9.44
C PRO A 62 -2.51 8.36 8.62
N ARG A 63 -1.97 7.97 7.46
CA ARG A 63 -2.60 6.97 6.59
C ARG A 63 -2.50 5.62 7.29
N VAL A 64 -3.65 5.00 7.58
CA VAL A 64 -3.75 3.70 8.25
C VAL A 64 -3.86 2.61 7.18
N ALA A 65 -2.89 1.71 7.09
CA ALA A 65 -2.89 0.60 6.12
C ALA A 65 -3.32 -0.73 6.77
N VAL A 66 -4.15 -1.53 6.08
CA VAL A 66 -4.58 -2.88 6.53
C VAL A 66 -4.02 -3.98 5.62
N PRO A 67 -3.53 -5.11 6.16
CA PRO A 67 -2.95 -6.17 5.37
C PRO A 67 -3.95 -7.24 4.93
N GLY A 68 -4.08 -7.36 3.60
CA GLY A 68 -4.25 -8.61 2.87
C GLY A 68 -3.03 -8.89 1.98
N LEU A 69 -1.84 -8.54 2.46
CA LEU A 69 -0.70 -8.14 1.62
C LEU A 69 0.52 -9.09 1.79
N PRO A 70 1.35 -9.39 0.76
CA PRO A 70 2.64 -10.08 0.90
C PRO A 70 3.72 -9.17 1.52
N ALA A 71 4.40 -9.62 2.57
CA ALA A 71 5.34 -8.87 3.40
C ALA A 71 6.46 -8.18 2.61
N GLY A 72 7.04 -8.88 1.62
CA GLY A 72 8.11 -8.33 0.78
C GLY A 72 7.65 -7.18 -0.10
N CYS A 73 6.39 -7.22 -0.54
CA CYS A 73 5.78 -6.24 -1.43
C CYS A 73 5.24 -5.01 -0.68
N VAL A 74 4.69 -5.21 0.53
CA VAL A 74 4.32 -4.10 1.42
C VAL A 74 5.56 -3.32 1.82
N ALA A 75 6.62 -4.01 2.19
CA ALA A 75 7.85 -3.35 2.62
C ALA A 75 8.48 -2.56 1.45
N SER A 76 8.45 -3.08 0.21
CA SER A 76 8.94 -2.38 -0.97
C SER A 76 8.08 -1.19 -1.44
N LEU A 77 6.78 -1.15 -1.09
CA LEU A 77 5.90 0.01 -1.32
C LEU A 77 5.88 0.98 -0.13
N MET A 78 6.19 0.48 1.06
CA MET A 78 6.52 1.22 2.28
C MET A 78 8.04 1.47 2.39
N SER A 79 8.69 1.59 1.24
CA SER A 79 10.14 1.83 1.09
C SER A 79 10.40 3.36 1.13
N PRO A 80 11.66 3.83 1.12
CA PRO A 80 12.06 5.21 1.42
C PRO A 80 11.24 6.29 0.70
N SER A 81 10.77 6.04 -0.52
CA SER A 81 9.93 6.97 -1.30
C SER A 81 8.64 7.40 -0.59
N ALA A 82 8.06 6.58 0.29
CA ALA A 82 6.86 6.94 1.04
C ALA A 82 7.17 7.74 2.32
N PHE A 83 8.32 7.50 2.98
CA PHE A 83 8.66 8.06 4.31
C PHE A 83 9.62 9.24 4.28
N LEU A 84 10.55 9.26 3.31
CA LEU A 84 11.47 10.36 3.08
C LEU A 84 10.76 11.69 2.80
N PRO A 85 9.59 11.78 2.13
CA PRO A 85 8.86 13.03 1.95
C PRO A 85 8.06 13.47 3.20
N GLY A 86 8.31 12.91 4.39
CA GLY A 86 7.71 13.41 5.64
C GLY A 86 6.37 12.79 6.05
N ARG A 87 5.85 11.82 5.29
CA ARG A 87 4.51 11.24 5.56
C ARG A 87 4.54 10.35 6.81
N LYS A 88 3.55 10.51 7.69
CA LYS A 88 3.31 9.63 8.84
C LYS A 88 2.43 8.46 8.42
N VAL A 89 2.88 7.23 8.67
CA VAL A 89 2.18 6.01 8.26
C VAL A 89 1.99 5.11 9.47
N VAL A 90 0.77 4.59 9.62
CA VAL A 90 0.43 3.62 10.66
C VAL A 90 0.00 2.33 9.99
N VAL A 91 0.67 1.22 10.31
CA VAL A 91 0.29 -0.11 9.85
C VAL A 91 -0.36 -0.83 11.00
N VAL A 92 -1.60 -1.28 10.78
CA VAL A 92 -2.38 -2.04 11.76
C VAL A 92 -2.57 -3.47 11.26
N ARG A 93 -2.87 -4.39 12.17
CA ARG A 93 -3.11 -5.82 11.89
C ARG A 93 -1.93 -6.58 11.28
N CYS A 94 -0.71 -6.35 11.77
CA CYS A 94 0.48 -6.99 11.20
C CYS A 94 0.47 -8.52 11.24
N GLU A 95 -0.33 -9.14 12.11
CA GLU A 95 -0.57 -10.58 12.15
C GLU A 95 -1.19 -11.13 10.84
N GLY A 96 -1.95 -10.30 10.11
CA GLY A 96 -2.60 -10.65 8.85
C GLY A 96 -1.72 -10.47 7.61
N ILE A 97 -0.45 -10.09 7.77
CA ILE A 97 0.50 -10.00 6.66
C ILE A 97 0.82 -11.41 6.16
N ASN A 98 0.84 -11.58 4.85
CA ASN A 98 1.15 -12.84 4.19
C ASN A 98 2.62 -12.86 3.74
N ILE A 99 3.24 -14.02 3.61
CA ILE A 99 4.55 -14.18 2.97
C ILE A 99 4.37 -15.21 1.86
N SER A 100 4.93 -14.94 0.68
CA SER A 100 4.89 -15.90 -0.41
C SER A 100 5.67 -17.18 -0.07
N GLY A 101 5.25 -18.29 -0.65
CA GLY A 101 5.87 -19.60 -0.44
C GLY A 101 5.29 -20.37 0.74
N ASN A 102 5.68 -21.64 0.83
CA ASN A 102 5.17 -22.55 1.85
C ASN A 102 5.55 -22.10 3.27
N PHE A 103 4.66 -22.38 4.23
CA PHE A 103 4.85 -22.07 5.63
C PHE A 103 6.14 -22.67 6.20
N TYR A 104 6.40 -23.95 5.94
CA TYR A 104 7.58 -24.65 6.44
C TYR A 104 8.90 -24.02 5.98
N ARG A 105 8.98 -23.64 4.70
CA ARG A 105 10.16 -22.93 4.15
C ARG A 105 10.37 -21.58 4.84
N ASN A 106 9.31 -20.83 5.08
CA ASN A 106 9.40 -19.53 5.75
C ASN A 106 9.79 -19.69 7.24
N LYS A 107 9.32 -20.76 7.90
CA LYS A 107 9.76 -21.14 9.25
C LYS A 107 11.25 -21.46 9.29
N LEU A 108 11.75 -22.31 8.39
CA LEU A 108 13.18 -22.65 8.32
C LEU A 108 14.06 -21.43 8.09
N LYS A 109 13.67 -20.51 7.21
CA LYS A 109 14.37 -19.23 7.01
C LYS A 109 14.46 -18.42 8.31
N TYR A 110 13.37 -18.35 9.05
CA TYR A 110 13.34 -17.62 10.30
C TYR A 110 14.16 -18.31 11.39
N LEU A 111 14.09 -19.64 11.50
CA LEU A 111 14.93 -20.43 12.43
C LEU A 111 16.42 -20.28 12.11
N ALA A 112 16.81 -20.28 10.84
CA ALA A 112 18.18 -19.99 10.44
C ALA A 112 18.62 -18.58 10.86
N PHE A 113 17.70 -17.61 10.83
CA PHE A 113 17.96 -16.27 11.37
C PHE A 113 18.15 -16.29 12.90
N LEU A 114 17.39 -17.11 13.65
CA LEU A 114 17.54 -17.22 15.10
C LEU A 114 18.87 -17.81 15.55
N ARG A 115 19.45 -18.69 14.74
CA ARG A 115 20.78 -19.25 15.01
C ARG A 115 21.88 -18.19 14.96
N LYS A 116 21.66 -17.05 14.31
CA LYS A 116 22.63 -15.95 14.26
C LYS A 116 22.68 -15.24 15.61
N ARG A 117 23.73 -15.53 16.39
CA ARG A 117 24.05 -14.86 17.65
C ARG A 117 25.53 -14.48 17.67
N MET A 118 25.88 -13.45 18.43
CA MET A 118 27.28 -13.16 18.73
C MET A 118 27.79 -14.25 19.67
N ASN A 119 28.93 -14.87 19.35
CA ASN A 119 29.47 -15.98 20.13
C ASN A 119 29.99 -15.51 21.51
N THR A 120 30.64 -14.34 21.54
CA THR A 120 31.24 -13.77 22.75
C THR A 120 30.18 -13.29 23.75
N ASN A 121 29.32 -12.36 23.35
CA ASN A 121 28.23 -11.87 24.20
C ASN A 121 26.91 -11.77 23.39
N PRO A 122 26.00 -12.74 23.55
CA PRO A 122 24.71 -12.75 22.84
C PRO A 122 23.87 -11.49 23.04
N SER A 123 24.00 -10.78 24.18
CA SER A 123 23.24 -9.55 24.45
C SER A 123 23.60 -8.39 23.51
N ARG A 124 24.86 -8.31 23.06
CA ARG A 124 25.33 -7.31 22.09
C ARG A 124 25.08 -7.74 20.64
N GLY A 125 24.55 -8.93 20.43
CA GLY A 125 24.30 -9.51 19.12
C GLY A 125 23.03 -9.01 18.43
N PRO A 126 22.65 -9.65 17.31
CA PRO A 126 21.42 -9.33 16.61
C PRO A 126 20.17 -9.64 17.47
N TYR A 127 19.31 -8.63 17.66
CA TYR A 127 18.04 -8.81 18.35
C TYR A 127 16.99 -9.52 17.48
N HIS A 128 16.39 -10.56 18.05
CA HIS A 128 15.42 -11.41 17.38
C HIS A 128 13.99 -11.09 17.84
N PHE A 129 13.31 -10.16 17.16
CA PHE A 129 11.94 -9.79 17.52
C PHE A 129 10.91 -10.85 17.11
N ARG A 130 10.06 -11.28 18.05
CA ARG A 130 9.03 -12.32 17.83
C ARG A 130 7.70 -11.79 17.32
N ALA A 131 7.30 -10.59 17.72
CA ALA A 131 6.01 -10.02 17.34
C ALA A 131 5.90 -9.73 15.83
N PRO A 132 4.75 -9.99 15.18
CA PRO A 132 4.55 -9.73 13.74
C PRO A 132 4.86 -8.28 13.36
N SER A 133 4.37 -7.33 14.17
CA SER A 133 4.64 -5.90 14.06
C SER A 133 6.13 -5.57 14.05
N ARG A 134 6.91 -6.16 14.96
CA ARG A 134 8.35 -5.93 15.06
C ARG A 134 9.15 -6.62 13.97
N ILE A 135 8.69 -7.78 13.49
CA ILE A 135 9.24 -8.42 12.29
C ILE A 135 9.07 -7.49 11.09
N PHE A 136 7.86 -6.96 10.89
CA PHE A 136 7.57 -6.01 9.82
C PHE A 136 8.41 -4.72 9.94
N TRP A 137 8.47 -4.13 11.14
CA TRP A 137 9.30 -2.95 11.42
C TRP A 137 10.78 -3.20 11.10
N ARG A 138 11.30 -4.39 11.44
CA ARG A 138 12.69 -4.76 11.12
C ARG A 138 12.92 -4.90 9.62
N THR A 139 11.95 -5.43 8.86
CA THR A 139 12.03 -5.47 7.40
C THR A 139 12.08 -4.07 6.82
N VAL A 140 11.24 -3.14 7.29
CA VAL A 140 11.25 -1.74 6.82
C VAL A 140 12.56 -1.02 7.22
N ARG A 141 13.06 -1.25 8.44
CA ARG A 141 14.37 -0.74 8.88
C ARG A 141 15.52 -1.22 8.00
N GLY A 142 15.45 -2.45 7.49
CA GLY A 142 16.44 -2.99 6.56
C GLY A 142 16.44 -2.30 5.18
N MET A 143 15.34 -1.65 4.81
CA MET A 143 15.19 -0.91 3.55
C MET A 143 15.54 0.58 3.66
N LEU A 144 15.70 1.11 4.89
CA LEU A 144 15.99 2.52 5.15
C LEU A 144 17.45 2.72 5.58
N PRO A 145 18.07 3.87 5.25
CA PRO A 145 19.39 4.27 5.76
C PRO A 145 19.31 4.70 7.24
N HIS A 146 18.91 3.78 8.11
CA HIS A 146 18.58 4.00 9.53
C HIS A 146 19.76 4.38 10.42
N LYS A 147 20.99 4.34 9.91
CA LYS A 147 22.18 4.86 10.59
C LYS A 147 22.28 6.39 10.51
N THR A 148 21.59 7.01 9.53
CA THR A 148 21.55 8.46 9.36
C THR A 148 20.40 9.07 10.17
N LYS A 149 20.54 10.33 10.61
CA LYS A 149 19.46 11.07 11.31
C LYS A 149 18.17 11.13 10.48
N ARG A 150 18.30 11.32 9.15
CA ARG A 150 17.16 11.31 8.21
C ARG A 150 16.41 9.98 8.21
N GLY A 151 17.14 8.86 8.20
CA GLY A 151 16.56 7.52 8.25
C GLY A 151 15.92 7.19 9.60
N GLN A 152 16.50 7.69 10.71
CA GLN A 152 15.91 7.57 12.04
C GLN A 152 14.58 8.33 12.14
N ALA A 153 14.54 9.59 11.69
CA ALA A 153 13.31 10.37 11.62
C ALA A 153 12.22 9.71 10.74
N ALA A 154 12.63 9.03 9.66
CA ALA A 154 11.71 8.26 8.83
C ALA A 154 11.11 7.05 9.57
N LEU A 155 11.92 6.34 10.38
CA LEU A 155 11.46 5.21 11.19
C LEU A 155 10.55 5.64 12.34
N GLU A 156 10.78 6.79 12.95
CA GLU A 156 9.92 7.35 14.01
C GLU A 156 8.51 7.69 13.51
N ARG A 157 8.39 8.07 12.24
CA ARG A 157 7.11 8.33 11.58
C ARG A 157 6.29 7.06 11.31
N LEU A 158 6.92 5.88 11.33
CA LEU A 158 6.27 4.60 11.14
C LEU A 158 5.81 4.02 12.48
N LYS A 159 4.49 3.86 12.64
CA LYS A 159 3.92 3.10 13.77
C LYS A 159 3.34 1.80 13.27
N VAL A 160 3.59 0.72 13.99
CA VAL A 160 3.23 -0.64 13.59
C VAL A 160 2.56 -1.35 14.77
N PHE A 161 1.39 -1.94 14.54
CA PHE A 161 0.60 -2.60 15.56
C PHE A 161 0.12 -3.98 15.13
N ASP A 162 0.05 -4.90 16.09
CA ASP A 162 -0.66 -6.18 15.98
C ASP A 162 -2.12 -5.94 16.41
N GLY A 163 -3.08 -6.33 15.58
CA GLY A 163 -4.48 -5.89 15.71
C GLY A 163 -4.68 -4.40 15.38
N ILE A 164 -5.86 -3.87 15.73
CA ILE A 164 -6.20 -2.45 15.58
C ILE A 164 -6.50 -1.85 16.95
N PRO A 165 -5.54 -1.13 17.56
CA PRO A 165 -5.80 -0.46 18.83
C PRO A 165 -6.68 0.80 18.65
N PRO A 166 -7.45 1.21 19.68
CA PRO A 166 -8.02 2.56 19.75
C PRO A 166 -6.86 3.57 19.69
N PRO A 167 -6.86 4.65 18.90
CA PRO A 167 -7.94 5.34 18.17
C PRO A 167 -8.07 4.99 16.67
N TYR A 168 -7.40 3.94 16.19
CA TYR A 168 -7.36 3.58 14.76
C TYR A 168 -8.53 2.70 14.31
N ASP A 169 -9.28 2.16 15.26
CA ASP A 169 -10.47 1.33 15.05
C ASP A 169 -11.62 2.07 14.35
N LYS A 170 -11.83 3.35 14.71
CA LYS A 170 -12.87 4.23 14.15
C LYS A 170 -12.45 4.90 12.83
N ARG A 171 -11.18 4.83 12.46
CA ARG A 171 -10.65 5.50 11.26
C ARG A 171 -10.86 4.64 10.00
N LYS A 172 -11.10 5.31 8.86
CA LYS A 172 -11.08 4.66 7.55
C LYS A 172 -9.66 4.20 7.27
N ARG A 173 -9.54 2.93 6.92
CA ARG A 173 -8.28 2.30 6.59
C ARG A 173 -8.13 2.23 5.08
N MET A 174 -6.92 2.47 4.61
CA MET A 174 -6.54 2.39 3.22
C MET A 174 -5.89 1.03 2.95
N VAL A 175 -6.01 0.58 1.71
CA VAL A 175 -5.34 -0.61 1.21
C VAL A 175 -4.33 -0.14 0.16
N VAL A 176 -3.22 -0.86 0.05
CA VAL A 176 -2.23 -0.64 -1.01
C VAL A 176 -2.47 -1.70 -2.08
N PRO A 177 -3.13 -1.38 -3.22
CA PRO A 177 -3.54 -2.38 -4.21
C PRO A 177 -2.34 -3.14 -4.80
N ALA A 178 -1.26 -2.40 -5.08
CA ALA A 178 -0.03 -2.94 -5.61
C ALA A 178 0.67 -3.93 -4.65
N ALA A 179 0.27 -4.00 -3.38
CA ALA A 179 0.78 -4.95 -2.42
C ALA A 179 -0.25 -6.01 -2.01
N LEU A 180 -1.40 -6.15 -2.67
CA LEU A 180 -2.37 -7.18 -2.31
C LEU A 180 -1.95 -8.57 -2.78
N LYS A 181 -2.20 -9.60 -1.96
CA LYS A 181 -1.91 -11.00 -2.31
C LYS A 181 -2.65 -11.41 -3.58
N VAL A 182 -3.94 -11.07 -3.66
CA VAL A 182 -4.81 -11.44 -4.78
C VAL A 182 -4.32 -10.87 -6.12
N VAL A 183 -3.69 -9.70 -6.08
CA VAL A 183 -3.14 -9.05 -7.30
C VAL A 183 -1.78 -9.63 -7.67
N ARG A 184 -0.90 -9.86 -6.68
CA ARG A 184 0.50 -10.22 -6.95
C ARG A 184 0.78 -11.71 -7.05
N LEU A 185 0.00 -12.55 -6.37
CA LEU A 185 0.28 -13.98 -6.26
C LEU A 185 -0.77 -14.78 -7.03
N LYS A 186 -0.31 -15.73 -7.86
CA LYS A 186 -1.19 -16.70 -8.51
C LYS A 186 -2.02 -17.46 -7.46
N PRO A 187 -3.33 -17.66 -7.66
CA PRO A 187 -4.20 -18.33 -6.68
C PRO A 187 -3.73 -19.72 -6.24
N THR A 188 -3.06 -20.46 -7.12
CA THR A 188 -2.55 -21.82 -6.88
C THR A 188 -1.30 -21.88 -5.99
N ARG A 189 -0.67 -20.74 -5.69
CA ARG A 189 0.59 -20.71 -4.93
C ARG A 189 0.32 -20.63 -3.43
N LYS A 190 1.02 -21.50 -2.67
CA LYS A 190 1.01 -21.49 -1.20
C LYS A 190 1.59 -20.19 -0.65
N PHE A 191 1.04 -19.74 0.48
CA PHE A 191 1.50 -18.59 1.24
C PHE A 191 1.46 -18.91 2.74
N ALA A 192 2.16 -18.09 3.52
CA ALA A 192 2.25 -18.22 4.97
C ALA A 192 1.68 -16.97 5.65
N PHE A 193 0.94 -17.15 6.73
CA PHE A 193 0.53 -16.04 7.60
C PHE A 193 1.65 -15.67 8.56
N LEU A 194 1.96 -14.37 8.65
CA LEU A 194 2.99 -13.87 9.56
C LEU A 194 2.60 -14.08 11.02
N GLY A 195 1.32 -13.95 11.38
CA GLY A 195 0.84 -14.25 12.73
C GLY A 195 1.10 -15.69 13.17
N ARG A 196 0.85 -16.68 12.29
CA ARG A 196 1.17 -18.09 12.57
C ARG A 196 2.68 -18.31 12.69
N LEU A 197 3.45 -17.72 11.77
CA LEU A 197 4.91 -17.83 11.80
C LEU A 197 5.47 -17.27 13.11
N ALA A 198 4.99 -16.09 13.52
CA ALA A 198 5.38 -15.41 14.75
C ALA A 198 5.09 -16.26 15.99
N HIS A 199 3.91 -16.90 16.06
CA HIS A 199 3.54 -17.76 17.17
C HIS A 199 4.49 -18.94 17.31
N GLU A 200 4.74 -19.67 16.22
CA GLU A 200 5.61 -20.86 16.25
C GLU A 200 7.08 -20.55 16.59
N VAL A 201 7.52 -19.30 16.42
CA VAL A 201 8.89 -18.88 16.76
C VAL A 201 8.99 -18.27 18.17
N GLY A 202 7.87 -18.10 18.88
CA GLY A 202 7.83 -17.66 20.28
C GLY A 202 7.02 -16.38 20.58
N TRP A 203 6.09 -15.98 19.71
CA TRP A 203 5.16 -14.88 20.01
C TRP A 203 3.99 -15.36 20.89
N LYS A 204 3.96 -14.91 22.14
CA LYS A 204 3.01 -15.36 23.17
C LYS A 204 1.60 -14.76 23.07
N TYR A 205 1.45 -13.61 22.41
CA TYR A 205 0.22 -12.80 22.48
C TYR A 205 -0.83 -13.12 21.41
N GLN A 206 -0.67 -14.20 20.63
CA GLN A 206 -1.59 -14.53 19.54
C GLN A 206 -3.04 -14.67 20.01
N ALA A 207 -3.27 -15.42 21.10
CA ALA A 207 -4.60 -15.65 21.65
C ALA A 207 -5.23 -14.33 22.15
N ILE A 208 -4.47 -13.50 22.86
CA ILE A 208 -4.92 -12.20 23.36
C ILE A 208 -5.28 -11.27 22.19
N THR A 209 -4.45 -11.18 21.15
CA THR A 209 -4.76 -10.36 19.97
C THR A 209 -6.04 -10.86 19.26
N SER A 210 -6.24 -12.18 19.15
CA SER A 210 -7.43 -12.74 18.51
C SER A 210 -8.73 -12.42 19.26
N THR A 211 -8.72 -12.48 20.59
CA THR A 211 -9.89 -12.14 21.42
C THR A 211 -10.23 -10.65 21.35
N LEU A 212 -9.21 -9.78 21.39
CA LEU A 212 -9.39 -8.33 21.23
C LEU A 212 -9.92 -7.96 19.84
N GLU A 213 -9.40 -8.60 18.78
CA GLU A 213 -9.89 -8.40 17.42
C GLU A 213 -11.32 -8.93 17.22
N ALA A 214 -11.71 -10.03 17.87
CA ALA A 214 -13.08 -10.52 17.87
C ALA A 214 -14.03 -9.50 18.52
N LYS A 215 -13.70 -9.03 19.72
CA LYS A 215 -14.46 -7.96 20.41
C LYS A 215 -14.58 -6.70 19.54
N ARG A 216 -13.50 -6.31 18.85
CA ARG A 216 -13.49 -5.15 17.94
C ARG A 216 -14.40 -5.36 16.73
N LYS A 217 -14.41 -6.56 16.14
CA LYS A 217 -15.27 -6.89 14.98
C LYS A 217 -16.75 -6.84 15.35
N GLU A 218 -17.13 -7.31 16.54
CA GLU A 218 -18.52 -7.21 17.02
C GLU A 218 -18.96 -5.75 17.17
N LYS A 219 -18.14 -4.91 17.81
CA LYS A 219 -18.40 -3.45 17.90
C LYS A 219 -18.52 -2.81 16.50
N ALA A 220 -17.66 -3.20 15.57
CA ALA A 220 -17.68 -2.70 14.20
C ALA A 220 -18.93 -3.14 13.43
N LYS A 221 -19.43 -4.37 13.67
CA LYS A 221 -20.66 -4.91 13.07
C LYS A 221 -21.89 -4.12 13.53
N LEU A 222 -21.98 -3.85 14.84
CA LEU A 222 -23.05 -2.99 15.39
C LEU A 222 -23.04 -1.60 14.76
N HIS A 223 -21.86 -0.98 14.65
CA HIS A 223 -21.70 0.32 14.00
C HIS A 223 -22.09 0.28 12.51
N TYR A 224 -21.67 -0.75 11.77
CA TYR A 224 -22.01 -0.91 10.36
C TYR A 224 -23.52 -1.08 10.15
N ASN A 225 -24.19 -1.87 11.00
CA ASN A 225 -25.64 -2.05 10.93
C ASN A 225 -26.39 -0.73 11.17
N LYS A 226 -25.97 0.07 12.16
CA LYS A 226 -26.49 1.43 12.38
C LYS A 226 -26.28 2.32 11.16
N LYS A 227 -25.07 2.33 10.60
CA LYS A 227 -24.75 3.09 9.38
C LYS A 227 -25.59 2.66 8.18
N LYS A 228 -25.83 1.36 7.99
CA LYS A 228 -26.66 0.83 6.90
C LYS A 228 -28.11 1.30 7.03
N LYS A 229 -28.67 1.28 8.25
CA LYS A 229 -30.01 1.82 8.53
C LYS A 229 -30.09 3.31 8.23
N LEU A 230 -29.11 4.10 8.69
CA LEU A 230 -29.04 5.53 8.39
C LEU A 230 -28.92 5.82 6.90
N MET A 231 -28.09 5.08 6.16
CA MET A 231 -28.00 5.25 4.70
C MET A 231 -29.31 4.92 3.98
N LYS A 232 -30.07 3.93 4.47
CA LYS A 232 -31.40 3.61 3.91
C LYS A 232 -32.38 4.76 4.17
N LEU A 233 -32.40 5.31 5.38
CA LEU A 233 -33.25 6.46 5.73
C LEU A 233 -32.88 7.70 4.92
N GLN A 234 -31.58 7.97 4.77
CA GLN A 234 -31.09 9.09 3.97
C GLN A 234 -31.54 8.96 2.52
N LYS A 235 -31.39 7.78 1.91
CA LYS A 235 -31.89 7.53 0.54
C LYS A 235 -33.41 7.70 0.41
N GLN A 236 -34.17 7.32 1.43
CA GLN A 236 -35.63 7.54 1.43
C GLN A 236 -35.95 9.04 1.53
N ALA A 237 -35.24 9.77 2.38
CA ALA A 237 -35.40 11.22 2.52
C ALA A 237 -35.06 11.94 1.22
N GLU A 238 -33.96 11.57 0.55
CA GLU A 238 -33.54 12.10 -0.75
C GLU A 238 -34.65 11.93 -1.81
N LYS A 239 -35.29 10.75 -1.88
CA LYS A 239 -36.45 10.51 -2.77
C LYS A 239 -37.65 11.36 -2.41
N ASN A 240 -37.98 11.48 -1.13
CA ASN A 240 -39.14 12.25 -0.68
C ASN A 240 -39.00 13.75 -0.99
N VAL A 241 -37.78 14.28 -1.06
CA VAL A 241 -37.51 15.71 -1.33
C VAL A 241 -37.05 16.01 -2.75
N GLU A 242 -37.06 15.01 -3.65
CA GLU A 242 -36.51 15.09 -5.01
C GLU A 242 -37.03 16.32 -5.79
N GLY A 243 -38.34 16.59 -5.74
CA GLY A 243 -38.93 17.75 -6.40
C GLY A 243 -38.41 19.10 -5.88
N LYS A 244 -38.03 19.20 -4.60
CA LYS A 244 -37.47 20.43 -4.01
C LYS A 244 -35.99 20.63 -4.35
N ILE A 245 -35.26 19.54 -4.58
CA ILE A 245 -33.81 19.58 -4.86
C ILE A 245 -33.46 19.49 -6.35
N ALA A 246 -34.46 19.29 -7.23
CA ALA A 246 -34.30 19.07 -8.67
C ALA A 246 -33.32 20.07 -9.32
N ARG A 247 -33.52 21.38 -9.08
CA ARG A 247 -32.65 22.44 -9.59
C ARG A 247 -31.17 22.25 -9.22
N TYR A 248 -30.88 21.82 -7.99
CA TYR A 248 -29.50 21.59 -7.55
C TYR A 248 -28.94 20.29 -8.11
N THR A 249 -29.78 19.25 -8.24
CA THR A 249 -29.34 17.99 -8.83
C THR A 249 -28.97 18.13 -10.30
N ASP A 250 -29.66 18.97 -11.07
CA ASP A 250 -29.35 19.20 -12.49
C ASP A 250 -27.99 19.89 -12.67
N VAL A 251 -27.70 20.88 -11.83
CA VAL A 251 -26.37 21.51 -11.78
C VAL A 251 -25.30 20.47 -11.43
N LEU A 252 -25.53 19.61 -10.43
CA LEU A 252 -24.56 18.58 -10.03
C LEU A 252 -24.35 17.50 -11.10
N LYS A 253 -25.40 17.17 -11.88
CA LYS A 253 -25.31 16.28 -13.05
C LYS A 253 -24.50 16.91 -14.18
N GLN A 254 -24.64 18.21 -14.43
CA GLN A 254 -23.84 18.93 -15.42
C GLN A 254 -22.34 18.84 -15.12
N TYR A 255 -21.95 18.88 -13.83
CA TYR A 255 -20.56 18.69 -13.40
C TYR A 255 -20.14 17.21 -13.25
N GLY A 256 -21.03 16.25 -13.53
CA GLY A 256 -20.74 14.80 -13.43
C GLY A 256 -20.51 14.29 -12.01
N ILE A 257 -20.95 15.03 -10.98
CA ILE A 257 -20.77 14.66 -9.56
C ILE A 257 -21.81 13.61 -9.15
N LEU A 258 -23.03 13.73 -9.67
CA LEU A 258 -24.10 12.75 -9.54
C LEU A 258 -24.19 11.97 -10.85
N VAL A 259 -23.98 10.65 -10.75
CA VAL A 259 -24.14 9.65 -11.82
C VAL A 259 -25.36 8.81 -11.53
#